data_AF-A0A917PLH2-F1
#
_entry.id   AF-A0A917PLH2-F1
#
_cell.length_a   1.000
_cell.length_b   1.000
_cell.length_c   1.000
_cell.angle_alpha   90.00
_cell.angle_beta   90.00
_cell.angle_gamma   90.00
#
_symmetry.space_group_name_H-M   'P 1'
#
loop_
_entity.id
_entity.type
_entity.pdbx_description
1 polymer ?
#
loop_
_entity_poly.entity_id
_entity_poly.type
_entity_poly.pdbx_seq_one_letter_code
_entity_poly.pdbx_strand_id
1 'polypeptide(L)' 'MNMGKMFITFGIIFIVIGIIWSFIGRLPGDITIKRDHFTFHFPIMTSIVVSIILSLILFIIGKFR' A
#
# COMPACT_ATOMS: atom_id res chain seq x y z
N MET A 1 -5.06 -19.25 -15.20
CA MET A 1 -5.38 -18.64 -13.89
C MET A 1 -6.80 -19.04 -13.52
N ASN A 2 -7.01 -19.73 -12.39
CA ASN A 2 -8.36 -20.09 -11.95
C ASN A 2 -9.12 -18.80 -11.59
N MET A 3 -10.34 -18.62 -12.11
CA MET A 3 -11.18 -17.44 -11.87
C MET A 3 -11.21 -17.01 -10.39
N GLY A 4 -11.29 -17.98 -9.47
CA GLY A 4 -11.27 -17.71 -8.02
C GLY A 4 -10.00 -17.03 -7.51
N LYS A 5 -8.82 -17.37 -8.05
CA LYS A 5 -7.56 -16.69 -7.66
C LYS A 5 -7.56 -15.23 -8.10
N MET A 6 -8.17 -14.94 -9.24
CA MET A 6 -8.24 -13.58 -9.79
C MET A 6 -9.08 -12.68 -8.89
N PHE A 7 -10.23 -13.16 -8.41
CA PHE A 7 -11.05 -12.44 -7.43
C PHE A 7 -10.33 -12.20 -6.10
N ILE A 8 -9.60 -13.19 -5.59
CA ILE A 8 -8.82 -13.05 -4.35
C ILE A 8 -7.74 -11.98 -4.52
N THR A 9 -7.02 -11.96 -5.65
CA THR A 9 -6.00 -10.95 -5.92
C THR A 9 -6.59 -9.54 -5.99
N PHE A 10 -7.71 -9.37 -6.68
CA PHE A 10 -8.40 -8.07 -6.75
C PHE A 10 -8.90 -7.61 -5.37
N GLY A 11 -9.46 -8.52 -4.56
CA GLY A 11 -9.89 -8.19 -3.21
C GLY A 11 -8.75 -7.68 -2.32
N ILE A 12 -7.58 -8.33 -2.38
CA ILE A 12 -6.38 -7.88 -1.66
C ILE A 12 -5.97 -6.48 -2.12
N ILE A 13 -5.91 -6.24 -3.43
CA ILE A 13 -5.57 -4.93 -4.00
C ILE A 13 -6.52 -3.83 -3.50
N PHE A 14 -7.83 -4.08 -3.47
CA PHE A 14 -8.81 -3.11 -2.98
C PHE A 14 -8.65 -2.82 -1.48
N ILE A 15 -8.34 -3.83 -0.66
CA ILE A 15 -8.05 -3.63 0.77
C ILE A 15 -6.80 -2.74 0.95
N VAL A 16 -5.75 -2.98 0.16
CA VAL A 16 -4.54 -2.14 0.18
C VAL A 16 -4.87 -0.69 -0.15
N ILE A 17 -5.62 -0.47 -1.23
CA ILE A 17 -6.03 0.87 -1.66
C ILE A 17 -6.87 1.54 -0.58
N GLY A 18 -7.82 0.82 0.02
CA GLY A 18 -8.65 1.33 1.12
C GLY A 18 -7.83 1.72 2.36
N ILE A 19 -6.82 0.93 2.72
CA ILE A 19 -5.90 1.26 3.83
C ILE A 19 -5.07 2.50 3.48
N ILE A 20 -4.50 2.58 2.28
CA ILE A 20 -3.74 3.77 1.82
C ILE A 20 -4.63 5.01 1.84
N TRP A 21 -5.87 4.89 1.38
CA TRP A 21 -6.84 5.99 1.35
C TRP A 21 -7.27 6.41 2.77
N SER A 22 -7.43 5.47 3.69
CA SER A 22 -7.71 5.77 5.10
C SER A 22 -6.52 6.42 5.81
N PHE A 23 -5.31 6.21 5.30
CA PHE A 23 -4.07 6.71 5.86
C PHE A 23 -3.65 8.04 5.20
N ILE A 24 -4.32 8.46 4.12
CA ILE A 24 -4.16 9.77 3.49
C ILE A 24 -4.73 10.85 4.46
N GLY A 25 -3.85 11.47 5.22
CA GLY A 25 -4.13 12.75 5.90
C GLY A 25 -4.07 12.78 7.43
N ARG A 26 -3.99 11.67 8.18
CA ARG A 26 -3.90 11.70 9.67
C ARG A 26 -3.16 10.51 10.29
N LEU A 27 -1.94 10.24 9.86
CA LEU A 27 -1.12 9.24 10.55
C LEU A 27 -0.06 9.85 11.48
N PRO A 28 -0.04 9.48 12.77
CA PRO A 28 1.13 9.71 13.60
C PRO A 28 2.25 8.78 13.07
N GLY A 29 3.22 9.37 12.36
CA GLY A 29 4.30 8.64 11.66
C GLY A 29 4.59 9.18 10.25
N ASP A 30 3.66 9.96 9.68
CA ASP A 30 3.93 10.74 8.47
C ASP A 30 4.81 11.94 8.87
N ILE A 31 6.05 12.00 8.37
CA ILE A 31 6.94 13.13 8.64
C ILE A 31 6.35 14.32 7.90
N THR A 32 5.54 15.09 8.63
CA THR A 32 4.95 16.35 8.17
C THR A 32 5.81 17.46 8.71
N ILE A 33 6.81 17.87 7.93
CA ILE A 33 7.60 19.04 8.26
C ILE A 33 6.81 20.24 7.74
N LYS A 34 6.15 20.95 8.65
CA LYS A 34 5.55 22.26 8.40
C LYS A 34 6.55 23.35 8.77
N ARG A 35 7.06 24.06 7.77
CA ARG A 35 7.78 25.35 7.88
C ARG A 35 6.88 26.43 7.26
N ASP A 36 7.06 27.70 7.64
CA ASP A 36 6.20 28.85 7.27
C ASP A 36 5.74 28.92 5.80
N HIS A 37 6.53 28.41 4.84
CA HIS A 37 6.17 28.34 3.41
C HIS A 37 6.33 26.95 2.77
N PHE A 38 6.62 25.90 3.56
CA PHE A 38 6.92 24.57 3.02
C PHE A 38 6.31 23.45 3.87
N THR A 39 5.46 22.65 3.24
CA THR A 39 4.90 21.41 3.78
C THR A 39 5.50 20.24 3.03
N PHE A 40 6.42 19.51 3.69
CA PHE A 40 6.91 18.24 3.17
C PHE A 40 6.20 17.10 3.90
N HIS A 41 5.50 16.25 3.14
CA HIS A 41 4.87 15.03 3.65
C HIS A 41 5.66 13.84 3.11
N PHE A 42 6.24 13.03 3.99
CA PHE A 42 6.99 11.85 3.59
C PHE A 42 6.36 10.55 4.13
N PRO A 43 5.58 9.85 3.29
CA PRO A 43 4.77 8.71 3.73
C PRO A 43 5.60 7.42 3.68
N ILE A 44 6.50 7.28 4.66
CA ILE A 44 7.41 6.13 4.79
C ILE A 44 6.62 4.83 5.01
N MET A 45 5.63 4.88 5.92
CA MET A 45 4.85 3.71 6.30
C MET A 45 4.02 3.16 5.14
N THR A 46 3.41 4.03 4.32
CA THR A 46 2.63 3.56 3.15
C THR A 46 3.54 2.91 2.12
N SER A 47 4.73 3.47 1.88
CA SER A 47 5.70 2.93 0.93
C SER A 47 6.18 1.53 1.33
N ILE A 48 6.42 1.30 2.63
CA ILE A 48 6.80 -0.02 3.17
C ILE A 48 5.66 -1.04 3.00
N VAL A 49 4.43 -0.66 3.37
CA VAL A 49 3.26 -1.53 3.26
C VAL A 49 2.99 -1.91 1.80
N VAL A 50 3.03 -0.94 0.88
CA VAL A 50 2.90 -1.17 -0.56
C VAL A 50 3.96 -2.14 -1.05
N SER A 51 5.21 -1.95 -0.65
CA SER A 51 6.33 -2.82 -1.05
C SER A 51 6.11 -4.26 -0.60
N ILE A 52 5.78 -4.49 0.68
CA ILE A 52 5.52 -5.83 1.23
C ILE A 52 4.39 -6.53 0.48
N ILE A 53 3.30 -5.82 0.20
CA ILE A 53 2.15 -6.42 -0.48
C ILE A 53 2.49 -6.74 -1.93
N LEU A 54 3.18 -5.85 -2.63
CA LEU A 54 3.62 -6.09 -4.00
C LEU A 54 4.58 -7.29 -4.06
N SER A 55 5.52 -7.39 -3.12
CA SER A 55 6.40 -8.55 -2.98
C SER A 55 5.61 -9.84 -2.72
N LEU A 56 4.59 -9.81 -1.86
CA LEU A 56 3.76 -10.98 -1.55
C LEU A 56 2.94 -11.44 -2.76
N ILE A 57 2.38 -10.50 -3.52
CA ILE A 57 1.65 -10.77 -4.77
C ILE A 57 2.58 -11.41 -5.80
N LEU A 58 3.76 -10.81 -6.04
CA LEU A 58 4.75 -11.34 -6.98
C LEU A 58 5.28 -12.72 -6.54
N PHE A 59 5.47 -12.92 -5.24
CA PHE A 59 5.86 -14.21 -4.67
C PHE A 59 4.81 -15.29 -4.92
N ILE A 60 3.52 -15.00 -4.68
CA ILE A 60 2.43 -15.93 -4.91
C ILE A 60 2.27 -16.23 -6.41
N ILE A 61 2.34 -15.22 -7.27
CA ILE A 61 2.27 -15.39 -8.73
C ILE A 61 3.46 -16.22 -9.24
N GLY A 62 4.68 -15.91 -8.79
CA GLY A 62 5.90 -16.63 -9.17
C GLY A 62 5.92 -18.08 -8.68
N LYS A 63 5.36 -18.34 -7.49
CA LYS A 63 5.23 -19.70 -6.94
C LYS A 63 4.13 -20.54 -7.61
N PHE A 64 3.17 -19.90 -8.30
CA PHE A 64 2.12 -20.60 -9.05
C PHE A 64 2.49 -20.94 -10.49
N ARG A 65 3.74 -20.71 -10.91
CA ARG A 65 4.30 -21.21 -12.16
C ARG A 65 4.98 -22.56 -11.96
#